data_AF-A0A5D3BF72-F1
#
_entry.id   AF-A0A5D3BF72-F1
#
_cell.length_a   1.000
_cell.length_b   1.000
_cell.length_c   1.000
_cell.angle_alpha   90.00
_cell.angle_beta   90.00
_cell.angle_gamma   90.00
#
_symmetry.space_group_name_H-M   'P 1'
#
loop_
_entity.id
_entity.type
_entity.pdbx_description
1 polymer ?
#
loop_
_entity_poly.entity_id
_entity_poly.type
_entity_poly.pdbx_seq_one_letter_code
_entity_poly.pdbx_strand_id
1 'polypeptide(L)'
;MKVIKNSVRNRYRPEGCIAESYLIEEAIEFCSDFLSGVDPVGLGTRKSQDHLDTSIIGRPLSMGVLFKPEQELLRQAHRYVLENTIDVQPYMEKHMKALQLQYWNKSKNQKWLQEEHNRTFIHWLQEEVSTELEVGNSEVSDNLRWIAHGPHVTPPPGLPATLDRKMA
;
A
#
# COMPACT_ATOMS: atom_id res chain seq x y z
N MET A 1 55.75 -7.54 -7.90
CA MET A 1 56.00 -8.98 -8.14
C MET A 1 55.07 -9.76 -7.23
N LYS A 2 53.98 -10.36 -7.77
CA LYS A 2 53.03 -11.15 -6.96
C LYS A 2 53.75 -12.44 -6.53
N VAL A 3 53.87 -12.69 -5.23
CA VAL A 3 54.60 -13.84 -4.69
C VAL A 3 53.62 -15.01 -4.49
N ILE A 4 53.63 -15.99 -5.41
CA ILE A 4 52.75 -17.18 -5.44
C ILE A 4 53.10 -18.27 -4.40
N LYS A 5 53.70 -17.88 -3.27
CA LYS A 5 54.38 -18.83 -2.35
C LYS A 5 53.46 -19.91 -1.77
N ASN A 6 52.14 -19.72 -1.82
CA ASN A 6 51.13 -20.59 -1.23
C ASN A 6 50.09 -21.13 -2.25
N SER A 7 50.32 -20.97 -3.56
CA SER A 7 49.35 -21.33 -4.61
C SER A 7 49.32 -22.82 -4.96
N VAL A 8 50.35 -23.59 -4.59
CA VAL A 8 50.45 -25.03 -4.89
C VAL A 8 49.74 -25.85 -3.81
N ARG A 9 48.43 -26.08 -4.01
CA ARG A 9 47.60 -26.91 -3.12
C ARG A 9 47.76 -28.41 -3.41
N ASN A 10 48.04 -28.78 -4.67
CA ASN A 10 48.32 -30.15 -5.08
C ASN A 10 49.72 -30.26 -5.72
N ARG A 11 50.63 -30.98 -5.05
CA ARG A 11 52.02 -31.16 -5.52
C ARG A 11 52.17 -32.11 -6.72
N TYR A 12 51.14 -32.90 -7.06
CA TYR A 12 51.15 -33.76 -8.24
C TYR A 12 50.88 -33.01 -9.55
N ARG A 13 50.38 -31.77 -9.48
CA ARG A 13 50.08 -30.86 -10.60
C ARG A 13 50.34 -29.39 -10.21
N PRO A 14 51.60 -29.02 -9.90
CA PRO A 14 51.90 -27.71 -9.33
C PRO A 14 51.59 -26.55 -10.29
N GLU A 15 51.81 -26.73 -11.60
CA GLU A 15 51.55 -25.71 -12.61
C GLU A 15 50.06 -25.38 -12.72
N GLY A 16 49.20 -26.41 -12.69
CA GLY A 16 47.74 -26.24 -12.71
C GLY A 16 47.23 -25.49 -11.48
N CYS A 17 47.73 -25.84 -10.29
CA CYS A 17 47.36 -25.13 -9.07
C CYS A 17 47.80 -23.66 -9.08
N ILE A 18 48.96 -23.36 -9.63
CA ILE A 18 49.44 -21.98 -9.77
C ILE A 18 48.54 -21.20 -10.74
N ALA A 19 48.21 -21.79 -11.90
CA ALA A 19 47.34 -21.18 -12.90
C ALA A 19 45.92 -20.90 -12.34
N GLU A 20 45.33 -21.86 -11.65
CA GLU A 20 44.01 -21.71 -11.01
C GLU A 20 44.03 -20.63 -9.92
N SER A 21 45.07 -20.61 -9.09
CA SER A 21 45.18 -19.59 -8.03
C SER A 21 45.30 -18.18 -8.62
N TYR A 22 46.09 -18.04 -9.69
CA TYR A 22 46.22 -16.76 -10.40
C TYR A 22 44.88 -16.32 -11.01
N LEU A 23 44.15 -17.23 -11.63
CA LEU A 23 42.84 -16.93 -12.21
C LEU A 23 41.84 -16.44 -11.15
N ILE A 24 41.82 -17.08 -9.97
CA ILE A 24 40.95 -16.67 -8.86
C ILE A 24 41.37 -15.29 -8.32
N GLU A 25 42.66 -15.04 -8.16
CA GLU A 25 43.17 -13.74 -7.71
C GLU A 25 42.79 -12.61 -8.67
N GLU A 26 43.00 -12.79 -9.97
CA GLU A 26 42.61 -11.81 -11.00
C GLU A 26 41.09 -11.62 -11.08
N ALA A 27 40.30 -12.68 -10.91
CA ALA A 27 38.85 -12.57 -10.88
C ALA A 27 38.35 -11.77 -9.67
N ILE A 28 38.96 -11.96 -8.49
CA ILE A 28 38.63 -11.20 -7.28
C ILE A 28 39.04 -9.74 -7.43
N GLU A 29 40.23 -9.47 -7.94
CA GLU A 29 40.73 -8.11 -8.20
C GLU A 29 39.81 -7.38 -9.19
N PHE A 30 39.46 -8.04 -10.30
CA PHE A 30 38.51 -7.52 -11.28
C PHE A 30 37.13 -7.25 -10.68
N CYS A 31 36.56 -8.19 -9.92
CA CYS A 31 35.25 -8.01 -9.31
C CYS A 31 35.26 -6.90 -8.25
N SER A 32 36.33 -6.77 -7.47
CA SER A 32 36.50 -5.71 -6.48
C SER A 32 36.53 -4.34 -7.16
N ASP A 33 37.33 -4.18 -8.21
CA ASP A 33 37.42 -2.93 -8.96
C ASP A 33 36.11 -2.62 -9.67
N PHE A 34 35.47 -3.60 -10.31
CA PHE A 34 34.19 -3.45 -10.98
C PHE A 34 33.08 -3.01 -10.01
N LEU A 35 32.98 -3.65 -8.84
CA LEU A 35 31.98 -3.33 -7.83
C LEU A 35 32.27 -2.02 -7.09
N SER A 36 33.53 -1.55 -7.07
CA SER A 36 33.88 -0.26 -6.44
C SER A 36 33.27 0.95 -7.13
N GLY A 37 32.96 0.85 -8.43
CA GLY A 37 32.37 1.92 -9.25
C GLY A 37 30.87 1.79 -9.49
N VAL A 38 30.22 0.74 -8.99
CA VAL A 38 28.78 0.49 -9.18
C VAL A 38 28.03 0.83 -7.89
N ASP A 39 27.04 1.70 -7.97
CA ASP A 39 26.16 1.96 -6.83
C ASP A 39 25.32 0.70 -6.53
N PRO A 40 25.34 0.19 -5.28
CA PRO A 40 24.56 -0.99 -4.92
C PRO A 40 23.07 -0.67 -4.98
N VAL A 41 22.37 -1.28 -5.93
CA VAL A 41 20.92 -1.13 -6.06
C VAL A 41 20.23 -1.82 -4.88
N GLY A 42 19.45 -1.05 -4.12
CA GLY A 42 18.64 -1.57 -3.00
C GLY A 42 19.29 -1.49 -1.62
N LEU A 43 20.53 -1.04 -1.49
CA LEU A 43 21.14 -0.67 -0.21
C LEU A 43 21.17 0.85 -0.11
N GLY A 44 20.40 1.40 0.83
CA GLY A 44 20.37 2.84 1.08
C GLY A 44 21.79 3.39 1.18
N THR A 45 22.11 4.36 0.34
CA THR A 45 23.43 4.97 0.22
C THR A 45 23.85 5.58 1.55
N ARG A 46 24.65 4.85 2.33
CA ARG A 46 25.50 5.43 3.36
C ARG A 46 26.90 4.90 3.21
N LYS A 47 27.70 5.66 2.47
CA LYS A 47 29.15 5.69 2.60
C LYS A 47 29.48 6.19 4.01
N SER A 48 29.42 5.30 4.98
CA SER A 48 30.12 5.47 6.25
C SER A 48 30.88 4.17 6.49
N GLN A 49 32.09 4.17 5.94
CA GLN A 49 33.22 3.47 6.51
C GLN A 49 33.26 3.82 8.00
N ASP A 50 32.76 2.91 8.84
CA ASP A 50 33.18 2.61 10.21
C ASP A 50 32.02 1.99 10.99
N HIS A 51 32.34 0.89 11.66
CA HIS A 51 31.48 0.06 12.50
C HIS A 51 30.52 -0.91 11.79
N LEU A 52 31.05 -2.13 11.67
CA LEU A 52 30.38 -3.38 11.38
C LEU A 52 29.46 -3.77 12.56
N ASP A 53 28.33 -3.09 12.71
CA ASP A 53 27.27 -3.56 13.61
C ASP A 53 26.28 -4.42 12.82
N THR A 54 26.21 -5.69 13.21
CA THR A 54 25.32 -6.77 12.74
C THR A 54 23.82 -6.48 12.99
N SER A 55 23.40 -5.22 12.98
CA SER A 55 22.04 -4.74 13.25
C SER A 55 21.21 -4.50 11.97
N ILE A 56 21.71 -4.86 10.77
CA ILE A 56 21.06 -4.51 9.50
C ILE A 56 19.93 -5.50 9.12
N ILE A 57 19.82 -6.64 9.78
CA ILE A 57 18.75 -7.61 9.51
C ILE A 57 17.53 -7.24 10.36
N GLY A 58 16.59 -6.48 9.78
CA GLY A 58 15.26 -6.27 10.37
C GLY A 58 14.80 -4.82 10.51
N ARG A 59 15.57 -3.81 10.04
CA ARG A 59 15.02 -2.45 9.96
C ARG A 59 14.03 -2.35 8.80
N PRO A 60 12.79 -1.88 9.03
CA PRO A 60 11.87 -1.59 7.95
C PRO A 60 12.51 -0.58 6.99
N LEU A 61 12.40 -0.83 5.68
CA LEU A 61 13.06 -0.09 4.60
C LEU A 61 12.64 1.38 4.50
N SER A 62 11.63 1.78 5.26
CA SER A 62 11.24 3.16 5.46
C SER A 62 10.54 3.24 6.80
N MET A 63 10.84 4.26 7.60
CA MET A 63 9.93 4.71 8.63
C MET A 63 8.66 5.09 7.90
N GLY A 64 7.63 4.24 7.96
CA GLY A 64 6.37 4.46 7.25
C GLY A 64 5.92 5.88 7.55
N VAL A 65 6.06 6.75 6.55
CA VAL A 65 5.57 8.12 6.66
C VAL A 65 4.08 7.93 6.89
N LEU A 66 3.59 8.37 8.05
CA LEU A 66 2.16 8.44 8.30
C LEU A 66 1.59 9.47 7.33
N PHE A 67 1.35 9.02 6.10
CA PHE A 67 0.71 9.82 5.08
C PHE A 67 -0.76 9.84 5.47
N LYS A 68 -1.13 10.87 6.21
CA LYS A 68 -2.53 11.19 6.44
C LYS A 68 -3.02 11.86 5.15
N PRO A 69 -3.79 11.16 4.29
CA PRO A 69 -4.34 11.79 3.11
C PRO A 69 -5.15 13.02 3.53
N GLU A 70 -5.08 14.06 2.71
CA GLU A 70 -5.88 15.27 2.89
C GLU A 70 -7.37 14.88 2.99
N GLN A 71 -8.10 15.51 3.92
CA GLN A 71 -9.50 15.17 4.19
C GLN A 71 -10.36 15.27 2.92
N GLU A 72 -10.06 16.23 2.03
CA GLU A 72 -10.77 16.38 0.76
C GLU A 72 -10.49 15.22 -0.19
N LEU A 73 -9.26 14.70 -0.23
CA LEU A 73 -8.92 13.53 -1.03
C LEU A 73 -9.66 12.28 -0.53
N LEU A 74 -9.75 12.09 0.79
CA LEU A 74 -10.56 11.02 1.38
C LEU A 74 -12.04 11.14 1.01
N ARG A 75 -12.58 12.37 1.04
CA ARG A 75 -13.96 12.65 0.68
C ARG A 75 -14.22 12.36 -0.81
N GLN A 76 -13.30 12.72 -1.69
CA GLN A 76 -13.38 12.43 -3.12
C GLN A 76 -13.29 10.94 -3.41
N ALA A 77 -12.32 10.23 -2.80
CA ALA A 77 -12.19 8.79 -2.92
C ALA A 77 -13.44 8.06 -2.43
N HIS A 78 -14.00 8.49 -1.29
CA HIS A 78 -15.21 7.91 -0.75
C HIS A 78 -16.42 8.13 -1.67
N ARG A 79 -16.58 9.34 -2.24
CA ARG A 79 -17.63 9.61 -3.24
C ARG A 79 -17.49 8.69 -4.46
N TYR A 80 -16.27 8.50 -4.95
CA TYR A 80 -16.03 7.60 -6.08
C TYR A 80 -16.46 6.16 -5.77
N VAL A 81 -16.16 5.65 -4.58
CA VAL A 81 -16.60 4.32 -4.15
C VAL A 81 -18.13 4.24 -4.11
N LEU A 82 -18.82 5.23 -3.55
CA LEU A 82 -20.28 5.26 -3.49
C LEU A 82 -20.91 5.23 -4.90
N GLU A 83 -20.38 6.02 -5.82
CA GLU A 83 -20.89 6.12 -7.20
C GLU A 83 -20.68 4.83 -8.01
N ASN A 84 -19.64 4.05 -7.71
CA ASN A 84 -19.28 2.85 -8.46
C ASN A 84 -19.70 1.53 -7.79
N THR A 85 -20.27 1.58 -6.58
CA THR A 85 -20.71 0.38 -5.88
C THR A 85 -22.15 0.03 -6.25
N ILE A 86 -22.36 -1.20 -6.72
CA ILE A 86 -23.68 -1.70 -7.15
C ILE A 86 -24.67 -1.68 -5.99
N ASP A 87 -24.25 -2.13 -4.80
CA ASP A 87 -25.08 -2.17 -3.58
C ASP A 87 -25.60 -0.79 -3.15
N VAL A 88 -24.93 0.30 -3.56
CA VAL A 88 -25.27 1.68 -3.17
C VAL A 88 -26.26 2.32 -4.16
N GLN A 89 -26.36 1.82 -5.40
CA GLN A 89 -27.25 2.38 -6.43
C GLN A 89 -28.72 2.47 -6.00
N PRO A 90 -29.33 1.42 -5.40
CA PRO A 90 -30.72 1.49 -4.95
C PRO A 90 -30.95 2.59 -3.91
N TYR A 91 -29.96 2.84 -3.05
CA TYR A 91 -30.01 3.86 -2.02
C TYR A 91 -29.84 5.26 -2.60
N MET A 92 -29.01 5.43 -3.65
CA MET A 92 -28.93 6.70 -4.36
C MET A 92 -30.28 7.08 -4.97
N GLU A 93 -30.97 6.15 -5.62
CA GLU A 93 -32.30 6.39 -6.17
C GLU A 93 -33.33 6.68 -5.08
N LYS A 94 -33.32 5.91 -3.99
CA LYS A 94 -34.21 6.08 -2.84
C LYS A 94 -34.05 7.48 -2.22
N HIS A 95 -32.80 7.93 -2.04
CA HIS A 95 -32.51 9.27 -1.54
C HIS A 95 -32.96 10.37 -2.50
N MET A 96 -32.70 10.21 -3.81
CA MET A 96 -33.13 11.18 -4.83
C MET A 96 -34.65 11.34 -4.84
N LYS A 97 -35.41 10.24 -4.74
CA LYS A 97 -36.87 10.26 -4.62
C LYS A 97 -37.32 10.92 -3.31
N ALA A 98 -36.66 10.62 -2.19
CA ALA A 98 -36.95 11.25 -0.90
C ALA A 98 -36.79 12.77 -0.96
N LEU A 99 -35.69 13.27 -1.55
CA LEU A 99 -35.46 14.71 -1.75
C LEU A 99 -36.49 15.34 -2.69
N GLN A 100 -36.90 14.64 -3.75
CA GLN A 100 -37.94 15.12 -4.66
C GLN A 100 -39.29 15.30 -3.95
N LEU A 101 -39.65 14.36 -3.07
CA LEU A 101 -40.88 14.41 -2.29
C LEU A 101 -40.82 15.49 -1.20
N GLN A 102 -39.70 15.59 -0.49
CA GLN A 102 -39.52 16.55 0.60
C GLN A 102 -39.44 18.00 0.10
N TYR A 103 -38.84 18.21 -1.09
CA TYR A 103 -38.56 19.54 -1.63
C TYR A 103 -39.15 19.75 -3.03
N TRP A 104 -40.43 19.38 -3.24
CA TRP A 104 -41.12 19.44 -4.54
C TRP A 104 -40.85 20.70 -5.40
N ASN A 105 -40.86 21.89 -4.79
CA ASN A 105 -40.65 23.13 -5.54
C ASN A 105 -39.18 23.36 -5.94
N LYS A 106 -38.23 22.94 -5.09
CA LYS A 106 -36.80 23.11 -5.34
C LYS A 106 -36.23 21.97 -6.18
N SER A 107 -36.82 20.77 -6.09
CA SER A 107 -36.38 19.58 -6.83
C SER A 107 -36.57 19.68 -8.34
N LYS A 108 -37.42 20.61 -8.82
CA LYS A 108 -37.49 21.00 -10.23
C LYS A 108 -36.17 21.55 -10.77
N ASN A 109 -35.33 22.11 -9.90
CA ASN A 109 -33.98 22.50 -10.24
C ASN A 109 -33.04 21.30 -10.06
N GLN A 110 -32.72 20.65 -11.18
CA GLN A 110 -31.85 19.46 -11.18
C GLN A 110 -30.47 19.72 -10.58
N LYS A 111 -29.91 20.93 -10.76
CA LYS A 111 -28.62 21.31 -10.18
C LYS A 111 -28.72 21.38 -8.65
N TRP A 112 -29.79 21.97 -8.14
CA TRP A 112 -30.03 22.05 -6.70
C TRP A 112 -30.25 20.65 -6.12
N LEU A 113 -31.04 19.80 -6.79
CA LEU A 113 -31.31 18.44 -6.34
C LEU A 113 -30.02 17.62 -6.25
N GLN A 114 -29.16 17.70 -7.27
CA GLN A 114 -27.88 17.00 -7.27
C GLN A 114 -26.95 17.53 -6.18
N GLU A 115 -26.89 18.85 -5.97
CA GLU A 115 -26.06 19.45 -4.92
C GLU A 115 -26.53 19.04 -3.53
N GLU A 116 -27.85 19.04 -3.30
CA GLU A 116 -28.42 18.62 -2.02
C GLU A 116 -28.16 17.13 -1.76
N HIS A 117 -28.39 16.27 -2.76
CA HIS A 117 -28.03 14.86 -2.70
C HIS A 117 -26.55 14.68 -2.35
N ASN A 118 -25.66 15.32 -3.10
CA ASN A 118 -24.21 15.26 -2.89
C ASN A 118 -23.76 15.72 -1.51
N ARG A 119 -24.55 16.58 -0.85
CA ARG A 119 -24.28 17.13 0.47
C ARG A 119 -24.81 16.23 1.59
N THR A 120 -25.99 15.64 1.44
CA THR A 120 -26.68 14.91 2.52
C THR A 120 -26.63 13.40 2.39
N PHE A 121 -26.28 12.85 1.23
CA PHE A 121 -26.42 11.42 0.94
C PHE A 121 -25.66 10.51 1.91
N ILE A 122 -24.43 10.86 2.29
CA ILE A 122 -23.63 10.01 3.18
C ILE A 122 -24.30 9.87 4.56
N HIS A 123 -24.73 10.99 5.14
CA HIS A 123 -25.42 10.98 6.44
C HIS A 123 -26.75 10.25 6.33
N TRP A 124 -27.53 10.55 5.29
CA TRP A 124 -28.80 9.89 5.05
C TRP A 124 -28.64 8.37 4.87
N LEU A 125 -27.60 7.92 4.14
CA LEU A 125 -27.30 6.52 3.93
C LEU A 125 -26.98 5.80 5.25
N GLN A 126 -26.23 6.45 6.16
CA GLN A 126 -25.95 5.91 7.49
C GLN A 126 -27.22 5.71 8.32
N GLU A 127 -28.12 6.70 8.33
CA GLU A 127 -29.39 6.62 9.05
C GLU A 127 -30.30 5.55 8.44
N GLU A 128 -30.41 5.51 7.10
CA GLU A 128 -31.24 4.54 6.40
C GLU A 128 -30.75 3.11 6.65
N VAL A 129 -29.45 2.86 6.55
CA VAL A 129 -28.86 1.56 6.86
C VAL A 129 -29.09 1.20 8.34
N SER A 130 -28.94 2.14 9.26
CA SER A 130 -29.14 1.88 10.70
C SER A 130 -30.60 1.52 11.01
N THR A 131 -31.56 2.22 10.42
CA THR A 131 -32.99 1.94 10.60
C THR A 131 -33.39 0.60 9.99
N GLU A 132 -32.88 0.23 8.82
CA GLU A 132 -33.13 -1.09 8.21
C GLU A 132 -32.60 -2.26 9.07
N LEU A 133 -31.52 -2.03 9.83
CA LEU A 133 -30.98 -3.00 10.78
C LEU A 133 -31.84 -3.19 12.03
N GLU A 134 -32.44 -2.12 12.52
CA GLU A 134 -33.33 -2.17 13.69
C GLU A 134 -34.66 -2.87 13.38
N VAL A 135 -35.19 -2.67 12.17
CA VAL A 135 -36.48 -3.24 11.75
C VAL A 135 -36.38 -4.73 11.41
N GLY A 136 -35.17 -5.27 11.19
CA GLY A 136 -34.92 -6.70 10.98
C GLY A 136 -35.54 -7.29 9.71
N ASN A 137 -36.08 -6.45 8.81
CA ASN A 137 -36.77 -6.87 7.59
C ASN A 137 -35.90 -6.81 6.33
N SER A 138 -34.71 -6.21 6.38
CA SER A 138 -33.78 -6.11 5.25
C SER A 138 -32.46 -6.80 5.56
N GLU A 139 -32.05 -7.70 4.67
CA GLU A 139 -30.73 -8.33 4.69
C GLU A 139 -29.68 -7.33 4.15
N VAL A 140 -29.39 -6.29 4.95
CA VAL A 140 -28.37 -5.28 4.60
C VAL A 140 -27.01 -5.97 4.55
N SER A 141 -26.42 -6.05 3.36
CA SER A 141 -25.07 -6.57 3.11
C SER A 141 -24.04 -5.89 4.00
N ASP A 142 -23.11 -6.67 4.55
CA ASP A 142 -21.99 -6.15 5.35
C ASP A 142 -21.20 -5.11 4.57
N ASN A 143 -21.03 -5.30 3.26
CA ASN A 143 -20.35 -4.33 2.38
C ASN A 143 -21.00 -2.94 2.44
N LEU A 144 -22.33 -2.89 2.37
CA LEU A 144 -23.08 -1.64 2.43
C LEU A 144 -22.96 -0.97 3.80
N ARG A 145 -22.97 -1.76 4.89
CA ARG A 145 -22.73 -1.23 6.25
C ARG A 145 -21.37 -0.55 6.36
N TRP A 146 -20.31 -1.22 5.87
CA TRP A 146 -18.96 -0.66 5.89
C TRP A 146 -18.84 0.61 5.07
N ILE A 147 -19.44 0.63 3.88
CA ILE A 147 -19.42 1.80 3.01
C ILE A 147 -20.19 2.97 3.63
N ALA A 148 -21.34 2.72 4.25
CA ALA A 148 -22.12 3.77 4.90
C ALA A 148 -21.32 4.49 5.99
N HIS A 149 -20.53 3.78 6.80
CA HIS A 149 -19.71 4.39 7.86
C HIS A 149 -18.57 5.31 7.37
N GLY A 150 -18.20 5.22 6.09
CA GLY A 150 -17.20 6.08 5.49
C GLY A 150 -15.75 5.73 5.88
N PRO A 151 -14.77 6.48 5.34
CA PRO A 151 -13.36 6.20 5.57
C PRO A 151 -12.95 6.51 7.01
N HIS A 152 -12.57 5.48 7.77
CA HIS A 152 -11.93 5.65 9.07
C HIS A 152 -10.47 6.03 8.91
N VAL A 153 -10.08 7.19 9.44
CA VAL A 153 -8.68 7.66 9.49
C VAL A 153 -7.85 6.86 10.50
N THR A 154 -8.51 6.15 11.41
CA THR A 154 -7.87 5.29 12.41
C THR A 154 -8.00 3.84 11.99
N PRO A 155 -6.90 3.09 11.77
CA PRO A 155 -7.00 1.64 11.66
C PRO A 155 -7.65 1.09 12.93
N PRO A 156 -8.55 0.09 12.83
CA PRO A 156 -9.18 -0.49 14.01
C PRO A 156 -8.11 -0.97 14.99
N PRO A 157 -8.22 -0.68 16.29
CA PRO A 157 -7.31 -1.24 17.28
C PRO A 157 -7.53 -2.76 17.31
N GLY A 158 -6.67 -3.50 16.60
CA GLY A 158 -6.69 -4.98 16.63
C GLY A 158 -6.50 -5.72 15.30
N LEU A 159 -6.28 -5.06 14.15
CA LEU A 159 -5.90 -5.78 12.93
C LEU A 159 -4.38 -6.05 12.91
N PRO A 160 -3.90 -7.30 13.07
CA PRO A 160 -2.51 -7.63 12.80
C PRO A 160 -2.23 -7.38 11.31
N ALA A 161 -1.10 -6.73 11.02
CA ALA A 161 -0.64 -6.34 9.69
C ALA A 161 -0.20 -7.55 8.83
N THR A 162 -0.99 -8.61 8.79
CA THR A 162 -0.67 -9.87 8.12
C THR A 162 -1.86 -10.37 7.32
N LEU A 163 -2.33 -9.59 6.34
CA LEU A 163 -3.17 -10.17 5.28
C LEU A 163 -3.03 -9.44 3.94
N ASP A 164 -1.79 -9.10 3.55
CA ASP A 164 -1.41 -8.84 2.15
C ASP A 164 -0.54 -9.98 1.60
N ARG A 165 -1.03 -11.20 1.78
CA ARG A 165 -0.54 -12.39 1.08
C ARG A 165 -1.73 -13.22 0.64
N LYS A 166 -2.30 -12.84 -0.51
CA LYS A 166 -2.83 -13.75 -1.54
C LYS A 166 -3.45 -12.93 -2.66
N MET A 167 -2.59 -12.39 -3.53
CA MET A 167 -2.81 -12.33 -4.99
C MET A 167 -1.44 -12.06 -5.63
N ALA A 168 -0.67 -13.13 -5.80
CA ALA A 168 0.37 -13.32 -6.81
C ALA A 168 0.53 -14.83 -6.99
#